data_AF-A0A940YN76-F1
#
_entry.id   AF-A0A940YN76-F1
#
_cell.length_a   1.000
_cell.length_b   1.000
_cell.length_c   1.000
_cell.angle_alpha   90.00
_cell.angle_beta   90.00
_cell.angle_gamma   90.00
#
_symmetry.space_group_name_H-M   'P 1'
#
loop_
_entity.id
_entity.type
_entity.pdbx_description
1 polymer ?
#
loop_
_entity_poly.entity_id
_entity_poly.type
_entity_poly.pdbx_seq_one_letter_code
_entity_poly.pdbx_strand_id
1 'polypeptide(L)'
;MIRIDRAAGLALLCALALPAPAQGLPAWLVEAQAREARLPAPVPLSSEDGWLRTQVQGRVDRKPVLQDEGYAFSIVVDDTLTVHCEVARESRDLARLLVVSSEAGFAQVAKSMGSVEARVIERTAAGAVGPHAFLGLQWIYRVTQKGEQRVGALHQFAANVGDAALLCAHDQVGYAKTFETLTRTLTSALRTGDAEPPAPRFREIVTFSVDGAPVGVTTTSLSVDADGDTQLVSRGSTILQITPGRLVSEDSVAVEWVRPDGSLINAAQFKAANGELSHNLTLKRADGVWRASGSLDGKSIDLALSGEPASQVAQALARRQLMARADAVGASTEAMNWSGVDPTRLIKARATVLAAQGADAFSVREELGEIAMEMVLDRRTGTLLSGRMPIGPRTMSFQRIYTEGSF
;
A
#
# COMPACT_ATOMS: atom_id res chain seq x y z
N MET A 1 27.55 20.23 23.34
CA MET A 1 26.44 19.91 24.27
C MET A 1 25.30 20.87 24.00
N ILE A 2 24.44 20.53 23.03
CA ILE A 2 23.26 21.33 22.69
C ILE A 2 22.07 20.56 23.26
N ARG A 3 21.47 21.08 24.33
CA ARG A 3 20.19 20.60 24.83
C ARG A 3 19.14 20.99 23.78
N ILE A 4 18.66 20.01 23.04
CA ILE A 4 17.44 20.16 22.24
C ILE A 4 16.31 19.73 23.15
N ASP A 5 15.48 20.70 23.53
CA ASP A 5 14.32 20.49 24.36
C ASP A 5 13.38 19.45 23.74
N ARG A 6 13.17 18.37 24.50
CA ARG A 6 12.11 17.41 24.30
C ARG A 6 10.79 18.08 24.66
N ALA A 7 10.09 18.65 23.69
CA ALA A 7 8.67 18.97 23.83
C ALA A 7 8.03 19.28 22.48
N ALA A 8 7.22 18.34 21.99
CA ALA A 8 5.94 18.54 21.31
C ALA A 8 5.62 17.31 20.42
N GLY A 9 5.52 16.14 21.05
CA GLY A 9 4.70 15.07 20.50
C GLY A 9 3.26 15.55 20.53
N LEU A 10 2.78 16.10 19.43
CA LEU A 10 1.39 16.51 19.29
C LEU A 10 0.56 15.23 19.19
N ALA A 11 0.04 14.78 20.33
CA ALA A 11 -1.03 13.80 20.41
C ALA A 11 -2.28 14.41 19.78
N LEU A 12 -2.45 14.21 18.47
CA LEU A 12 -3.69 14.55 17.78
C LEU A 12 -4.70 13.42 18.07
N LEU A 13 -5.40 13.54 19.20
CA LEU A 13 -6.63 12.79 19.46
C LEU A 13 -7.68 13.18 18.41
N CYS A 14 -7.90 12.32 17.42
CA CYS A 14 -9.10 12.35 16.61
C CYS A 14 -9.96 11.14 16.94
N ALA A 15 -11.07 11.39 17.62
CA ALA A 15 -12.17 10.44 17.73
C ALA A 15 -12.80 10.26 16.35
N LEU A 16 -12.36 9.23 15.64
CA LEU A 16 -12.99 8.78 14.41
C LEU A 16 -14.12 7.84 14.78
N ALA A 17 -15.34 8.33 14.63
CA ALA A 17 -16.51 7.47 14.71
C ALA A 17 -16.41 6.38 13.63
N LEU A 18 -16.53 5.12 14.04
CA LEU A 18 -16.79 4.00 13.14
C LEU A 18 -18.07 4.31 12.34
N PRO A 19 -18.16 3.93 11.05
CA PRO A 19 -19.44 3.96 10.37
C PRO A 19 -20.39 3.04 11.13
N ALA A 20 -21.51 3.61 11.60
CA ALA A 20 -22.62 2.84 12.14
C ALA A 20 -23.11 1.86 11.06
N PRO A 21 -23.61 0.67 11.44
CA PRO A 21 -24.27 -0.22 10.49
C PRO A 21 -25.43 0.52 9.80
N ALA A 22 -25.85 0.03 8.62
CA ALA A 22 -26.86 0.60 7.71
C ALA A 22 -28.28 0.86 8.28
N GLN A 23 -28.42 0.94 9.60
CA GLN A 23 -29.61 1.41 10.31
C GLN A 23 -29.71 2.94 10.13
N GLY A 24 -30.57 3.36 9.20
CA GLY A 24 -30.91 4.78 9.00
C GLY A 24 -30.80 5.30 7.57
N LEU A 25 -30.36 4.49 6.60
CA LEU A 25 -30.40 4.90 5.19
C LEU A 25 -31.82 4.72 4.60
N PRO A 26 -32.28 5.65 3.73
CA PRO A 26 -33.54 5.47 3.02
C PRO A 26 -33.54 4.20 2.15
N ALA A 27 -34.68 3.52 2.06
CA ALA A 27 -34.81 2.26 1.30
C ALA A 27 -34.35 2.38 -0.16
N TRP A 28 -34.66 3.50 -0.83
CA TRP A 28 -34.24 3.75 -2.20
C TRP A 28 -32.71 3.78 -2.37
N LEU A 29 -31.97 4.26 -1.35
CA LEU A 29 -30.52 4.34 -1.39
C LEU A 29 -29.90 2.95 -1.20
N VAL A 30 -30.48 2.16 -0.29
CA VAL A 30 -30.07 0.75 -0.09
C VAL A 30 -30.27 -0.06 -1.37
N GLU A 31 -31.40 0.12 -2.04
CA GLU A 31 -31.69 -0.51 -3.34
C GLU A 31 -30.71 -0.04 -4.43
N ALA A 32 -30.45 1.26 -4.53
CA ALA A 32 -29.49 1.81 -5.48
C ALA A 32 -28.05 1.30 -5.24
N GLN A 33 -27.63 1.17 -3.98
CA GLN A 33 -26.31 0.62 -3.60
C GLN A 33 -26.19 -0.87 -3.92
N ALA A 34 -27.29 -1.62 -3.89
CA ALA A 34 -27.30 -3.06 -4.17
C ALA A 34 -27.28 -3.38 -5.67
N ARG A 35 -27.46 -2.38 -6.54
CA ARG A 35 -27.45 -2.54 -8.00
C ARG A 35 -26.12 -3.08 -8.49
N GLU A 36 -26.14 -4.04 -9.41
CA GLU A 36 -24.96 -4.64 -10.03
C GLU A 36 -25.26 -4.90 -11.52
N ALA A 37 -24.23 -4.87 -12.37
CA ALA A 37 -24.37 -5.17 -13.79
C ALA A 37 -23.87 -6.58 -14.11
N ARG A 38 -24.39 -7.15 -15.19
CA ARG A 38 -23.85 -8.39 -15.75
C ARG A 38 -22.66 -8.06 -16.63
N LEU A 39 -21.47 -8.51 -16.23
CA LEU A 39 -20.27 -8.32 -17.02
C LEU A 39 -20.31 -9.16 -18.32
N PRO A 40 -20.04 -8.56 -19.49
CA PRO A 40 -19.89 -9.31 -20.73
C PRO A 40 -18.58 -10.11 -20.75
N ALA A 41 -18.43 -10.94 -21.78
CA ALA A 41 -17.18 -11.67 -22.01
C ALA A 41 -16.00 -10.70 -22.22
N PRO A 42 -14.79 -11.04 -21.74
CA PRO A 42 -13.61 -10.22 -21.98
C PRO A 42 -13.30 -10.09 -23.47
N VAL A 43 -13.01 -8.87 -23.93
CA VAL A 43 -12.53 -8.58 -25.28
C VAL A 43 -11.12 -7.97 -25.22
N PRO A 44 -10.24 -8.30 -26.19
CA PRO A 44 -8.88 -7.76 -26.20
C PRO A 44 -8.89 -6.24 -26.44
N LEU A 45 -8.00 -5.54 -25.74
CA LEU A 45 -7.73 -4.12 -25.91
C LEU A 45 -6.23 -3.91 -26.01
N SER A 46 -5.80 -3.12 -26.99
CA SER A 46 -4.41 -2.69 -27.09
C SER A 46 -4.31 -1.22 -27.48
N SER A 47 -3.26 -0.55 -27.01
CA SER A 47 -2.89 0.77 -27.53
C SER A 47 -2.43 0.68 -28.99
N GLU A 48 -2.39 1.82 -29.67
CA GLU A 48 -1.94 1.90 -31.07
C GLU A 48 -0.48 1.49 -31.25
N ASP A 49 0.39 1.82 -30.29
CA ASP A 49 1.80 1.48 -30.28
C ASP A 49 2.10 0.09 -29.70
N GLY A 50 1.07 -0.64 -29.23
CA GLY A 50 1.20 -1.97 -28.65
C GLY A 50 1.80 -2.01 -27.24
N TRP A 51 2.19 -0.87 -26.66
CA TRP A 51 2.77 -0.82 -25.32
C TRP A 51 1.79 -1.29 -24.25
N LEU A 52 0.50 -0.98 -24.38
CA LEU A 52 -0.57 -1.48 -23.52
C LEU A 52 -1.29 -2.63 -24.22
N ARG A 53 -1.39 -3.77 -23.55
CA ARG A 53 -2.20 -4.92 -23.97
C ARG A 53 -2.98 -5.45 -22.78
N THR A 54 -4.28 -5.67 -22.93
CA THR A 54 -5.14 -6.18 -21.85
C THR A 54 -6.43 -6.79 -22.38
N GLN A 55 -7.33 -7.18 -21.47
CA GLN A 55 -8.70 -7.57 -21.75
C GLN A 55 -9.68 -6.74 -20.92
N VAL A 56 -10.79 -6.34 -21.52
CA VAL A 56 -11.84 -5.54 -20.88
C VAL A 56 -13.19 -6.25 -20.97
N GLN A 57 -14.01 -6.13 -19.92
CA GLN A 57 -15.37 -6.66 -19.89
C GLN A 57 -16.37 -5.54 -20.19
N GLY A 58 -16.40 -5.10 -21.44
CA GLY A 58 -17.27 -4.05 -21.93
C GLY A 58 -16.84 -3.54 -23.29
N ARG A 59 -17.56 -2.56 -23.81
CA ARG A 59 -17.24 -1.89 -25.07
C ARG A 59 -16.33 -0.69 -24.81
N VAL A 60 -15.31 -0.52 -25.64
CA VAL A 60 -14.43 0.66 -25.61
C VAL A 60 -14.58 1.40 -26.94
N ASP A 61 -14.95 2.68 -26.88
CA ASP A 61 -15.33 3.45 -28.06
C ASP A 61 -14.15 3.83 -28.95
N ARG A 62 -12.95 3.95 -28.37
CA ARG A 62 -11.73 4.37 -29.04
C ARG A 62 -10.56 3.58 -28.49
N LYS A 63 -9.62 3.21 -29.37
CA LYS A 63 -8.37 2.61 -28.92
C LYS A 63 -7.65 3.59 -27.97
N PRO A 64 -6.97 3.10 -26.92
CA PRO A 64 -6.15 3.94 -26.06
C PRO A 64 -5.02 4.54 -26.90
N VAL A 65 -4.94 5.87 -26.89
CA VAL A 65 -3.87 6.64 -27.53
C VAL A 65 -3.01 7.24 -26.42
N LEU A 66 -1.69 7.26 -26.63
CA LEU A 66 -0.76 7.88 -25.69
C LEU A 66 -1.07 9.39 -25.57
N GLN A 67 -1.31 9.83 -24.34
CA GLN A 67 -1.50 11.24 -23.97
C GLN A 67 -0.62 11.54 -22.75
N ASP A 68 0.24 12.54 -22.88
CA ASP A 68 1.25 12.92 -21.89
C ASP A 68 2.09 11.71 -21.43
N GLU A 69 1.80 11.17 -20.25
CA GLU A 69 2.54 10.09 -19.59
C GLU A 69 1.77 8.74 -19.55
N GLY A 70 0.64 8.62 -20.25
CA GLY A 70 -0.19 7.42 -20.16
C GLY A 70 -1.29 7.28 -21.21
N TYR A 71 -2.20 6.35 -20.94
CA TYR A 71 -3.31 5.99 -21.81
C TYR A 71 -4.62 6.13 -21.06
N ALA A 72 -5.60 6.81 -21.62
CA ALA A 72 -6.95 6.92 -21.06
C ALA A 72 -7.96 6.21 -21.96
N PHE A 73 -8.90 5.49 -21.35
CA PHE A 73 -10.00 4.83 -22.06
C PHE A 73 -11.22 4.65 -21.15
N SER A 74 -12.39 4.54 -21.76
CA SER A 74 -13.65 4.30 -21.07
C SER A 74 -14.21 2.94 -21.46
N ILE A 75 -14.60 2.14 -20.47
CA ILE A 75 -15.27 0.86 -20.64
C ILE A 75 -16.75 1.07 -20.37
N VAL A 76 -17.57 0.96 -21.42
CA VAL A 76 -19.03 0.97 -21.33
C VAL A 76 -19.48 -0.47 -21.08
N VAL A 77 -19.94 -0.75 -19.86
CA VAL A 77 -20.42 -2.08 -19.47
C VAL A 77 -21.85 -2.30 -19.96
N ASP A 78 -22.70 -1.32 -19.72
CA ASP A 78 -24.08 -1.24 -20.20
C ASP A 78 -24.50 0.25 -20.36
N ASP A 79 -25.79 0.53 -20.49
CA ASP A 79 -26.36 1.88 -20.62
C ASP A 79 -26.30 2.72 -19.34
N THR A 80 -25.99 2.08 -18.21
CA THR A 80 -25.96 2.71 -16.88
C THR A 80 -24.57 2.81 -16.26
N LEU A 81 -23.62 1.97 -16.67
CA LEU A 81 -22.28 1.92 -16.11
C LEU A 81 -21.20 2.15 -17.18
N THR A 82 -20.49 3.27 -17.02
CA THR A 82 -19.23 3.54 -17.72
C THR A 82 -18.12 3.68 -16.71
N VAL A 83 -17.03 2.95 -16.92
CA VAL A 83 -15.83 3.00 -16.08
C VAL A 83 -14.72 3.71 -16.84
N HIS A 84 -14.17 4.77 -16.27
CA HIS A 84 -13.02 5.48 -16.82
C HIS A 84 -11.74 4.89 -16.26
N CYS A 85 -10.77 4.57 -17.11
CA CYS A 85 -9.49 4.03 -16.71
C CYS A 85 -8.33 4.79 -17.35
N GLU A 86 -7.25 4.91 -16.60
CA GLU A 86 -5.98 5.50 -16.99
C GLU A 86 -4.86 4.52 -16.66
N VAL A 87 -3.91 4.37 -17.59
CA VAL A 87 -2.68 3.58 -17.39
C VAL A 87 -1.49 4.49 -17.60
N ALA A 88 -0.79 4.83 -16.53
CA ALA A 88 0.48 5.55 -16.58
C ALA A 88 1.62 4.59 -16.93
N ARG A 89 2.62 5.10 -17.68
CA ARG A 89 3.80 4.31 -18.07
C ARG A 89 4.76 4.03 -16.92
N GLU A 90 4.62 4.76 -15.83
CA GLU A 90 5.42 4.63 -14.62
C GLU A 90 4.54 4.26 -13.41
N SER A 91 5.14 3.55 -12.46
CA SER A 91 4.49 3.17 -11.20
C SER A 91 4.16 4.43 -10.42
N ARG A 92 3.06 4.41 -9.67
CA ARG A 92 2.62 5.56 -8.88
C ARG A 92 2.43 5.16 -7.43
N ASP A 93 2.53 6.18 -6.58
CA ASP A 93 2.16 6.15 -5.18
C ASP A 93 0.64 5.95 -5.06
N LEU A 94 0.19 4.72 -4.79
CA LEU A 94 -1.22 4.32 -4.92
C LEU A 94 -2.14 5.12 -3.99
N ALA A 95 -1.70 5.39 -2.77
CA ALA A 95 -2.52 6.10 -1.80
C ALA A 95 -2.69 7.57 -2.25
N ARG A 96 -1.61 8.22 -2.65
CA ARG A 96 -1.66 9.57 -3.22
C ARG A 96 -2.50 9.63 -4.49
N LEU A 97 -2.34 8.67 -5.41
CA LEU A 97 -3.08 8.61 -6.67
C LEU A 97 -4.60 8.59 -6.43
N LEU A 98 -5.06 7.75 -5.51
CA LEU A 98 -6.47 7.69 -5.14
C LEU A 98 -6.97 9.01 -4.54
N VAL A 99 -6.21 9.63 -3.63
CA VAL A 99 -6.59 10.92 -3.02
C VAL A 99 -6.64 12.04 -4.05
N VAL A 100 -5.65 12.19 -4.93
CA VAL A 100 -5.67 13.17 -6.05
C VAL A 100 -6.92 12.96 -6.90
N SER A 101 -7.14 11.71 -7.31
CA SER A 101 -8.25 11.34 -8.18
C SER A 101 -9.60 11.62 -7.51
N SER A 102 -9.72 11.39 -6.19
CA SER A 102 -10.95 11.71 -5.45
C SER A 102 -11.23 13.22 -5.51
N GLU A 103 -10.22 14.04 -5.19
CA GLU A 103 -10.39 15.51 -5.20
C GLU A 103 -10.68 16.05 -6.61
N ALA A 104 -10.03 15.51 -7.65
CA ALA A 104 -10.33 15.86 -9.03
C ALA A 104 -11.77 15.47 -9.42
N GLY A 105 -12.22 14.26 -9.03
CA GLY A 105 -13.59 13.80 -9.21
C GLY A 105 -14.61 14.71 -8.54
N PHE A 106 -14.40 15.08 -7.28
CA PHE A 106 -15.27 16.01 -6.57
C PHE A 106 -15.28 17.41 -7.18
N ALA A 107 -14.13 17.90 -7.67
CA ALA A 107 -14.08 19.18 -8.37
C ALA A 107 -14.89 19.13 -9.69
N GLN A 108 -14.87 18.01 -10.40
CA GLN A 108 -15.66 17.81 -11.62
C GLN A 108 -17.16 17.71 -11.32
N VAL A 109 -17.55 16.98 -10.28
CA VAL A 109 -18.92 16.93 -9.77
C VAL A 109 -19.39 18.33 -9.37
N ALA A 110 -18.56 19.10 -8.66
CA ALA A 110 -18.90 20.46 -8.27
C ALA A 110 -19.20 21.38 -9.47
N LYS A 111 -18.44 21.23 -10.57
CA LYS A 111 -18.63 21.98 -11.81
C LYS A 111 -19.90 21.59 -12.58
N SER A 112 -20.28 20.31 -12.55
CA SER A 112 -21.36 19.76 -13.39
C SER A 112 -22.70 19.63 -12.67
N MET A 113 -22.69 19.32 -11.36
CA MET A 113 -23.87 18.96 -10.57
C MET A 113 -24.12 19.89 -9.38
N GLY A 114 -23.26 20.90 -9.14
CA GLY A 114 -23.38 21.82 -8.01
C GLY A 114 -22.55 21.41 -6.80
N SER A 115 -22.57 22.21 -5.72
CA SER A 115 -21.63 22.06 -4.60
C SER A 115 -21.75 20.72 -3.89
N VAL A 116 -20.61 20.06 -3.66
CA VAL A 116 -20.51 18.87 -2.80
C VAL A 116 -20.54 19.33 -1.33
N GLU A 117 -21.65 19.08 -0.64
CA GLU A 117 -21.85 19.53 0.74
C GLU A 117 -21.29 18.57 1.78
N ALA A 118 -21.32 17.28 1.47
CA ALA A 118 -20.87 16.22 2.36
C ALA A 118 -20.32 15.06 1.54
N ARG A 119 -19.28 14.42 2.06
CA ARG A 119 -18.71 13.19 1.51
C ARG A 119 -18.24 12.30 2.65
N VAL A 120 -18.47 11.00 2.50
CA VAL A 120 -18.05 9.98 3.45
C VAL A 120 -17.41 8.83 2.71
N ILE A 121 -16.41 8.22 3.33
CA ILE A 121 -15.82 6.98 2.82
C ILE A 121 -16.73 5.86 3.28
N GLU A 122 -17.34 5.20 2.31
CA GLU A 122 -18.19 4.03 2.55
C GLU A 122 -17.35 2.78 2.71
N ARG A 123 -16.33 2.62 1.85
CA ARG A 123 -15.47 1.44 1.85
C ARG A 123 -14.05 1.81 1.42
N THR A 124 -13.10 1.17 2.08
CA THR A 124 -11.71 1.08 1.63
C THR A 124 -11.40 -0.37 1.29
N ALA A 125 -10.55 -0.59 0.30
CA ALA A 125 -10.08 -1.90 -0.10
C ALA A 125 -8.56 -1.88 -0.27
N ALA A 126 -7.92 -2.98 0.10
CA ALA A 126 -6.51 -3.22 -0.15
C ALA A 126 -6.34 -4.71 -0.44
N GLY A 127 -5.45 -5.04 -1.38
CA GLY A 127 -5.23 -6.43 -1.72
C GLY A 127 -4.21 -6.65 -2.82
N ALA A 128 -4.29 -7.83 -3.43
CA ALA A 128 -3.47 -8.21 -4.57
C ALA A 128 -4.32 -8.84 -5.68
N VAL A 129 -3.85 -8.67 -6.92
CA VAL A 129 -4.28 -9.40 -8.12
C VAL A 129 -3.03 -10.07 -8.69
N GLY A 130 -2.81 -11.34 -8.35
CA GLY A 130 -1.51 -11.97 -8.60
C GLY A 130 -0.38 -11.18 -7.92
N PRO A 131 0.72 -10.83 -8.63
CA PRO A 131 1.84 -10.08 -8.07
C PRO A 131 1.61 -8.56 -8.00
N HIS A 132 0.38 -8.08 -8.25
CA HIS A 132 0.03 -6.66 -8.34
C HIS A 132 -0.75 -6.21 -7.11
N ALA A 133 -0.15 -5.37 -6.28
CA ALA A 133 -0.82 -4.72 -5.17
C ALA A 133 -1.84 -3.69 -5.66
N PHE A 134 -2.97 -3.59 -4.96
CA PHE A 134 -3.99 -2.59 -5.25
C PHE A 134 -4.55 -1.94 -3.99
N LEU A 135 -5.07 -0.72 -4.16
CA LEU A 135 -5.93 -0.02 -3.22
C LEU A 135 -7.23 0.38 -3.92
N GLY A 136 -8.31 0.50 -3.14
CA GLY A 136 -9.60 0.97 -3.64
C GLY A 136 -10.30 1.86 -2.62
N LEU A 137 -11.08 2.82 -3.14
CA LEU A 137 -11.90 3.74 -2.36
C LEU A 137 -13.31 3.79 -2.92
N GLN A 138 -14.27 3.85 -2.01
CA GLN A 138 -15.66 4.11 -2.35
C GLN A 138 -16.17 5.25 -1.46
N TRP A 139 -16.64 6.30 -2.12
CA TRP A 139 -17.25 7.45 -1.48
C TRP A 139 -18.75 7.45 -1.73
N ILE A 140 -19.50 7.93 -0.75
CA ILE A 140 -20.84 8.48 -0.96
C ILE A 140 -20.75 9.98 -0.72
N TYR A 141 -21.40 10.76 -1.57
CA TYR A 141 -21.45 12.20 -1.43
C TYR A 141 -22.85 12.76 -1.69
N ARG A 142 -23.09 13.95 -1.15
CA ARG A 142 -24.30 14.73 -1.40
C ARG A 142 -23.96 16.00 -2.17
N VAL A 143 -24.71 16.24 -3.24
CA VAL A 143 -24.66 17.49 -4.01
C VAL A 143 -25.98 18.23 -3.91
N THR A 144 -25.92 19.56 -4.01
CA THR A 144 -27.11 20.40 -4.13
C THR A 144 -27.11 21.07 -5.50
N GLN A 145 -28.12 20.76 -6.30
CA GLN A 145 -28.31 21.34 -7.63
C GLN A 145 -29.64 22.09 -7.66
N LYS A 146 -29.60 23.42 -7.86
CA LYS A 146 -30.80 24.26 -7.94
C LYS A 146 -31.79 24.07 -6.78
N GLY A 147 -31.28 23.81 -5.57
CA GLY A 147 -32.08 23.57 -4.36
C GLY A 147 -32.53 22.13 -4.14
N GLU A 148 -32.27 21.22 -5.08
CA GLU A 148 -32.52 19.78 -4.91
C GLU A 148 -31.26 19.08 -4.38
N GLN A 149 -31.43 18.27 -3.34
CA GLN A 149 -30.36 17.39 -2.86
C GLN A 149 -30.33 16.09 -3.64
N ARG A 150 -29.14 15.69 -4.09
CA ARG A 150 -28.90 14.41 -4.76
C ARG A 150 -27.74 13.69 -4.10
N VAL A 151 -27.77 12.37 -4.17
CA VAL A 151 -26.70 11.50 -3.68
C VAL A 151 -25.97 10.91 -4.88
N GLY A 152 -24.64 10.93 -4.82
CA GLY A 152 -23.79 10.23 -5.77
C GLY A 152 -22.79 9.34 -5.04
N ALA A 153 -22.06 8.54 -5.80
CA ALA A 153 -20.97 7.73 -5.30
C ALA A 153 -19.71 7.98 -6.14
N LEU A 154 -18.53 7.69 -5.61
CA LEU A 154 -17.30 7.67 -6.39
C LEU A 154 -16.54 6.41 -6.02
N HIS A 155 -16.44 5.49 -6.98
CA HIS A 155 -15.71 4.24 -6.84
C HIS A 155 -14.38 4.39 -7.56
N GLN A 156 -13.29 4.00 -6.90
CA GLN A 156 -11.94 4.14 -7.42
C GLN A 156 -11.13 2.90 -7.11
N PHE A 157 -10.25 2.53 -8.04
CA PHE A 157 -9.33 1.41 -7.94
C PHE A 157 -7.98 1.82 -8.49
N ALA A 158 -6.90 1.57 -7.75
CA ALA A 158 -5.54 1.85 -8.19
C ALA A 158 -4.66 0.62 -7.97
N ALA A 159 -3.86 0.24 -8.96
CA ALA A 159 -2.92 -0.88 -8.88
C ALA A 159 -1.61 -0.58 -9.63
N ASN A 160 -0.50 -1.15 -9.15
CA ASN A 160 0.77 -1.12 -9.88
C ASN A 160 0.97 -2.47 -10.61
N VAL A 161 1.16 -2.42 -11.93
CA VAL A 161 1.36 -3.57 -12.82
C VAL A 161 2.75 -3.46 -13.46
N GLY A 162 3.72 -4.19 -12.89
CA GLY A 162 5.13 -3.98 -13.23
C GLY A 162 5.54 -2.55 -12.89
N ASP A 163 6.11 -1.86 -13.86
CA ASP A 163 6.48 -0.45 -13.76
C ASP A 163 5.35 0.50 -14.21
N ALA A 164 4.12 0.02 -14.42
CA ALA A 164 2.98 0.87 -14.79
C ALA A 164 1.99 1.02 -13.63
N ALA A 165 1.18 2.08 -13.66
CA ALA A 165 0.07 2.27 -12.72
C ALA A 165 -1.27 2.32 -13.46
N LEU A 166 -2.24 1.56 -12.96
CA LEU A 166 -3.64 1.59 -13.40
C LEU A 166 -4.46 2.35 -12.37
N LEU A 167 -5.27 3.31 -12.83
CA LEU A 167 -6.34 3.96 -12.08
C LEU A 167 -7.65 3.76 -12.82
N CYS A 168 -8.71 3.31 -12.16
CA CYS A 168 -10.06 3.30 -12.71
C CYS A 168 -11.04 3.96 -11.75
N ALA A 169 -12.10 4.58 -12.30
CA ALA A 169 -13.17 5.17 -11.51
C ALA A 169 -14.54 5.19 -12.22
N HIS A 170 -15.62 5.25 -11.44
CA HIS A 170 -16.96 5.65 -11.89
C HIS A 170 -17.73 6.38 -10.79
N ASP A 171 -18.76 7.14 -11.16
CA ASP A 171 -19.51 8.04 -10.26
C ASP A 171 -20.96 7.61 -9.97
N GLN A 172 -21.35 6.41 -10.41
CA GLN A 172 -22.68 5.85 -10.20
C GLN A 172 -22.82 5.17 -8.83
N VAL A 173 -23.96 5.36 -8.17
CA VAL A 173 -24.32 4.62 -6.94
C VAL A 173 -24.55 3.14 -7.28
N GLY A 174 -23.95 2.25 -6.47
CA GLY A 174 -24.00 0.80 -6.68
C GLY A 174 -22.82 0.28 -7.51
N TYR A 175 -22.97 -0.88 -8.11
CA TYR A 175 -21.98 -1.56 -8.96
C TYR A 175 -20.67 -1.93 -8.26
N ALA A 176 -20.65 -1.97 -6.93
CA ALA A 176 -19.43 -2.16 -6.17
C ALA A 176 -18.74 -3.49 -6.52
N LYS A 177 -19.50 -4.59 -6.65
CA LYS A 177 -18.94 -5.90 -7.02
C LYS A 177 -18.58 -5.97 -8.49
N THR A 178 -19.40 -5.37 -9.35
CA THR A 178 -19.17 -5.27 -10.80
C THR A 178 -17.85 -4.55 -11.07
N PHE A 179 -17.65 -3.38 -10.48
CA PHE A 179 -16.45 -2.58 -10.62
C PHE A 179 -15.21 -3.29 -10.06
N GLU A 180 -15.32 -3.92 -8.88
CA GLU A 180 -14.22 -4.71 -8.31
C GLU A 180 -13.84 -5.88 -9.22
N THR A 181 -14.80 -6.58 -9.80
CA THR A 181 -14.54 -7.71 -10.71
C THR A 181 -13.91 -7.25 -12.02
N LEU A 182 -14.44 -6.18 -12.61
CA LEU A 182 -13.93 -5.60 -13.86
C LEU A 182 -12.49 -5.11 -13.71
N THR A 183 -12.19 -4.36 -12.65
CA THR A 183 -10.86 -3.77 -12.42
C THR A 183 -9.80 -4.82 -12.07
N ARG A 184 -10.17 -5.85 -11.29
CA ARG A 184 -9.29 -7.00 -11.03
C ARG A 184 -9.00 -7.80 -12.30
N THR A 185 -10.02 -8.04 -13.14
CA THR A 185 -9.83 -8.71 -14.44
C THR A 185 -8.89 -7.92 -15.33
N LEU A 186 -9.12 -6.61 -15.46
CA LEU A 186 -8.27 -5.68 -16.19
C LEU A 186 -6.81 -5.73 -15.70
N THR A 187 -6.61 -5.68 -14.37
CA THR A 187 -5.27 -5.72 -13.74
C THR A 187 -4.56 -7.03 -14.03
N SER A 188 -5.27 -8.17 -13.92
CA SER A 188 -4.70 -9.50 -14.17
C SER A 188 -4.26 -9.71 -15.63
N ALA A 189 -5.00 -9.12 -16.57
CA ALA A 189 -4.76 -9.23 -18.00
C ALA A 189 -3.81 -8.16 -18.54
N LEU A 190 -3.55 -7.09 -17.79
CA LEU A 190 -2.72 -5.97 -18.22
C LEU A 190 -1.26 -6.43 -18.40
N ARG A 191 -0.71 -6.12 -19.57
CA ARG A 191 0.69 -6.26 -19.93
C ARG A 191 1.16 -4.92 -20.50
N THR A 192 2.35 -4.50 -20.09
CA THR A 192 2.93 -3.21 -20.44
C THR A 192 4.32 -3.38 -21.03
N GLY A 193 4.66 -2.53 -22.00
CA GLY A 193 5.96 -2.54 -22.67
C GLY A 193 6.24 -3.76 -23.57
N ASP A 194 7.49 -3.78 -24.04
CA ASP A 194 7.99 -4.78 -24.99
C ASP A 194 8.73 -5.94 -24.31
N ALA A 195 9.22 -5.74 -23.08
CA ALA A 195 9.90 -6.76 -22.28
C ALA A 195 9.45 -6.69 -20.82
N GLU A 196 9.02 -7.83 -20.26
CA GLU A 196 8.82 -7.94 -18.82
C GLU A 196 10.19 -7.85 -18.13
N PRO A 197 10.36 -6.99 -17.12
CA PRO A 197 11.57 -7.01 -16.31
C PRO A 197 11.73 -8.40 -15.67
N PRO A 198 12.96 -8.86 -15.41
CA PRO A 198 13.19 -10.15 -14.77
C PRO A 198 12.37 -10.26 -13.48
N ALA A 199 11.67 -11.39 -13.32
CA ALA A 199 10.92 -11.65 -12.10
C ALA A 199 11.88 -11.60 -10.89
N PRO A 200 11.48 -10.96 -9.78
CA PRO A 200 12.31 -10.94 -8.58
C PRO A 200 12.50 -12.36 -8.04
N ARG A 201 13.62 -12.58 -7.36
CA ARG A 201 13.92 -13.86 -6.67
C ARG A 201 12.85 -14.21 -5.64
N PHE A 202 12.31 -13.19 -4.97
CA PHE A 202 11.22 -13.30 -4.01
C PHE A 202 10.33 -12.06 -4.11
N ARG A 203 9.01 -12.24 -3.92
CA ARG A 203 8.07 -11.14 -3.72
C ARG A 203 7.02 -11.56 -2.70
N GLU A 204 6.60 -10.62 -1.87
CA GLU A 204 5.41 -10.76 -1.03
C GLU A 204 4.57 -9.48 -1.03
N ILE A 205 3.27 -9.65 -0.79
CA ILE A 205 2.33 -8.54 -0.58
C ILE A 205 1.62 -8.74 0.75
N VAL A 206 1.66 -7.70 1.58
CA VAL A 206 1.03 -7.64 2.90
C VAL A 206 -0.01 -6.53 2.90
N THR A 207 -1.23 -6.81 3.38
CA THR A 207 -2.26 -5.79 3.59
C THR A 207 -2.31 -5.34 5.04
N PHE A 208 -2.64 -4.07 5.25
CA PHE A 208 -2.91 -3.46 6.54
C PHE A 208 -4.40 -3.20 6.68
N SER A 209 -4.95 -3.45 7.87
CA SER A 209 -6.30 -3.03 8.24
C SER A 209 -6.29 -2.38 9.61
N VAL A 210 -7.17 -1.39 9.82
CA VAL A 210 -7.42 -0.80 11.13
C VAL A 210 -8.85 -1.08 11.54
N ASP A 211 -9.03 -1.74 12.68
CA ASP A 211 -10.32 -2.24 13.17
C ASP A 211 -11.11 -3.02 12.08
N GLY A 212 -10.39 -3.80 11.28
CA GLY A 212 -10.96 -4.61 10.20
C GLY A 212 -11.14 -3.91 8.85
N ALA A 213 -11.08 -2.57 8.80
CA ALA A 213 -11.14 -1.83 7.53
C ALA A 213 -9.76 -1.87 6.84
N PRO A 214 -9.62 -2.38 5.60
CA PRO A 214 -8.35 -2.38 4.87
C PRO A 214 -7.90 -0.95 4.59
N VAL A 215 -6.70 -0.57 5.01
CA VAL A 215 -6.19 0.81 4.85
C VAL A 215 -4.94 0.89 4.00
N GLY A 216 -4.25 -0.21 3.72
CA GLY A 216 -3.00 -0.13 2.99
C GLY A 216 -2.46 -1.46 2.51
N VAL A 217 -1.38 -1.37 1.76
CA VAL A 217 -0.63 -2.51 1.22
C VAL A 217 0.86 -2.22 1.24
N THR A 218 1.68 -3.24 1.49
CA THR A 218 3.13 -3.21 1.25
C THR A 218 3.51 -4.34 0.32
N THR A 219 4.36 -4.04 -0.66
CA THR A 219 5.02 -5.03 -1.50
C THR A 219 6.50 -5.06 -1.15
N THR A 220 7.04 -6.23 -0.85
CA THR A 220 8.48 -6.44 -0.66
C THR A 220 8.99 -7.37 -1.74
N SER A 221 10.12 -7.02 -2.36
CA SER A 221 10.76 -7.79 -3.41
C SER A 221 12.26 -7.92 -3.18
N LEU A 222 12.83 -9.07 -3.56
CA LEU A 222 14.27 -9.33 -3.56
C LEU A 222 14.74 -9.59 -4.99
N SER A 223 15.78 -8.89 -5.41
CA SER A 223 16.50 -9.12 -6.66
C SER A 223 17.98 -9.33 -6.36
N VAL A 224 18.68 -10.10 -7.19
CA VAL A 224 20.11 -10.38 -7.02
C VAL A 224 20.85 -9.82 -8.22
N ASP A 225 21.94 -9.09 -7.98
CA ASP A 225 22.78 -8.56 -9.05
C ASP A 225 23.85 -9.57 -9.51
N ALA A 226 24.75 -9.12 -10.39
CA ALA A 226 25.81 -9.97 -10.94
C ALA A 226 26.87 -10.38 -9.91
N ASP A 227 27.05 -9.58 -8.85
CA ASP A 227 28.03 -9.83 -7.78
C ASP A 227 27.46 -10.72 -6.66
N GLY A 228 26.16 -11.04 -6.75
CA GLY A 228 25.44 -11.84 -5.76
C GLY A 228 24.85 -11.01 -4.62
N ASP A 229 24.98 -9.69 -4.67
CA ASP A 229 24.37 -8.79 -3.71
C ASP A 229 22.84 -8.78 -3.93
N THR A 230 22.09 -8.77 -2.82
CA THR A 230 20.64 -8.74 -2.84
C THR A 230 20.15 -7.30 -2.65
N GLN A 231 19.35 -6.83 -3.60
CA GLN A 231 18.52 -5.64 -3.44
C GLN A 231 17.17 -6.05 -2.83
N LEU A 232 16.83 -5.49 -1.68
CA LEU A 232 15.48 -5.54 -1.12
C LEU A 232 14.78 -4.22 -1.38
N VAL A 233 13.60 -4.25 -1.98
CA VAL A 233 12.74 -3.07 -2.16
C VAL A 233 11.39 -3.33 -1.49
N SER A 234 11.04 -2.50 -0.53
CA SER A 234 9.74 -2.47 0.13
C SER A 234 9.00 -1.18 -0.26
N ARG A 235 7.80 -1.30 -0.82
CA ARG A 235 6.92 -0.18 -1.19
C ARG A 235 5.63 -0.27 -0.40
N GLY A 236 5.31 0.76 0.36
CA GLY A 236 4.08 0.84 1.15
C GLY A 236 3.18 1.96 0.68
N SER A 237 1.87 1.70 0.60
CA SER A 237 0.83 2.70 0.34
C SER A 237 -0.30 2.53 1.35
N THR A 238 -0.64 3.59 2.06
CA THR A 238 -1.66 3.60 3.12
C THR A 238 -2.56 4.82 3.01
N ILE A 239 -3.86 4.60 3.19
CA ILE A 239 -4.88 5.62 3.27
C ILE A 239 -5.53 5.55 4.65
N LEU A 240 -5.36 6.61 5.44
CA LEU A 240 -6.01 6.74 6.73
C LEU A 240 -7.04 7.85 6.67
N GLN A 241 -8.24 7.55 7.14
CA GLN A 241 -9.22 8.58 7.42
C GLN A 241 -8.90 9.16 8.80
N ILE A 242 -8.47 10.42 8.88
CA ILE A 242 -8.15 11.08 10.16
C ILE A 242 -9.34 11.84 10.74
N THR A 243 -10.25 12.31 9.88
CA THR A 243 -11.54 12.91 10.24
C THR A 243 -12.60 12.50 9.20
N PRO A 244 -13.91 12.58 9.52
CA PRO A 244 -14.98 12.33 8.55
C PRO A 244 -14.75 13.05 7.22
N GLY A 245 -14.69 12.29 6.11
CA GLY A 245 -14.56 12.85 4.76
C GLY A 245 -13.19 13.40 4.37
N ARG A 246 -12.16 13.25 5.22
CA ARG A 246 -10.78 13.65 4.92
C ARG A 246 -9.82 12.47 5.04
N LEU A 247 -9.07 12.26 3.96
CA LEU A 247 -8.02 11.27 3.87
C LEU A 247 -6.65 11.88 4.11
N VAL A 248 -5.79 11.08 4.72
CA VAL A 248 -4.34 11.23 4.66
C VAL A 248 -3.81 10.06 3.83
N SER A 249 -3.04 10.38 2.80
CA SER A 249 -2.26 9.37 2.08
C SER A 249 -0.84 9.33 2.63
N GLU A 250 -0.31 8.13 2.80
CA GLU A 250 1.08 7.89 3.10
C GLU A 250 1.63 6.86 2.12
N ASP A 251 2.68 7.24 1.41
CA ASP A 251 3.39 6.36 0.49
C ASP A 251 4.87 6.31 0.90
N SER A 252 5.50 5.15 0.77
CA SER A 252 6.87 4.94 1.21
C SER A 252 7.62 3.94 0.35
N VAL A 253 8.92 4.13 0.26
CA VAL A 253 9.86 3.22 -0.39
C VAL A 253 11.06 3.04 0.51
N ALA A 254 11.38 1.80 0.87
CA ALA A 254 12.63 1.44 1.53
C ALA A 254 13.43 0.52 0.60
N VAL A 255 14.73 0.80 0.50
CA VAL A 255 15.68 0.02 -0.29
C VAL A 255 16.83 -0.40 0.62
N GLU A 256 17.22 -1.66 0.57
CA GLU A 256 18.44 -2.17 1.19
C GLU A 256 19.28 -2.88 0.13
N TRP A 257 20.58 -2.64 0.13
CA TRP A 257 21.56 -3.46 -0.56
C TRP A 257 22.29 -4.31 0.46
N VAL A 258 22.37 -5.60 0.20
CA VAL A 258 22.80 -6.60 1.17
C VAL A 258 23.80 -7.55 0.52
N ARG A 259 24.90 -7.87 1.20
CA ARG A 259 25.87 -8.86 0.73
C ARG A 259 25.31 -10.29 0.77
N PRO A 260 25.93 -11.27 0.11
CA PRO A 260 25.52 -12.68 0.16
C PRO A 260 25.41 -13.27 1.58
N ASP A 261 26.19 -12.75 2.54
CA ASP A 261 26.16 -13.17 3.94
C ASP A 261 25.02 -12.53 4.76
N GLY A 262 24.21 -11.66 4.15
CA GLY A 262 23.13 -10.92 4.79
C GLY A 262 23.57 -9.58 5.40
N SER A 263 24.86 -9.23 5.40
CA SER A 263 25.33 -7.95 5.94
C SER A 263 24.87 -6.77 5.10
N LEU A 264 24.47 -5.68 5.77
CA LEU A 264 24.00 -4.48 5.09
C LEU A 264 25.17 -3.76 4.39
N ILE A 265 24.95 -3.33 3.14
CA ILE A 265 25.86 -2.48 2.38
C ILE A 265 25.44 -1.03 2.54
N ASN A 266 24.17 -0.74 2.25
CA ASN A 266 23.54 0.56 2.43
C ASN A 266 22.02 0.42 2.46
N ALA A 267 21.34 1.46 2.91
CA ALA A 267 19.89 1.56 2.84
C ALA A 267 19.44 2.97 2.47
N ALA A 268 18.23 3.08 1.93
CA ALA A 268 17.54 4.33 1.68
C ALA A 268 16.06 4.22 2.07
N GLN A 269 15.49 5.30 2.57
CA GLN A 269 14.07 5.39 2.95
C GLN A 269 13.47 6.70 2.47
N PHE A 270 12.38 6.58 1.73
CA PHE A 270 11.58 7.68 1.23
C PHE A 270 10.17 7.53 1.78
N LYS A 271 9.58 8.64 2.21
CA LYS A 271 8.19 8.67 2.68
C LYS A 271 7.57 9.98 2.32
N ALA A 272 6.40 9.93 1.70
CA ALA A 272 5.58 11.08 1.39
C ALA A 272 4.24 10.98 2.14
N ALA A 273 3.81 12.09 2.74
CA ALA A 273 2.50 12.23 3.36
C ALA A 273 1.73 13.30 2.57
N ASN A 274 0.54 12.97 2.08
CA ASN A 274 -0.27 13.85 1.23
C ASN A 274 0.47 14.39 -0.02
N GLY A 275 1.47 13.67 -0.51
CA GLY A 275 2.32 14.07 -1.63
C GLY A 275 3.49 14.97 -1.26
N GLU A 276 3.65 15.32 0.01
CA GLU A 276 4.82 16.06 0.51
C GLU A 276 5.84 15.08 1.10
N LEU A 277 7.09 15.19 0.65
CA LEU A 277 8.19 14.33 1.10
C LEU A 277 8.55 14.66 2.56
N SER A 278 8.26 13.73 3.47
CA SER A 278 8.62 13.84 4.89
C SER A 278 9.93 13.13 5.20
N HIS A 279 10.29 12.07 4.47
CA HIS A 279 11.56 11.36 4.65
C HIS A 279 12.27 11.23 3.32
N ASN A 280 13.55 11.61 3.30
CA ASN A 280 14.50 11.31 2.24
C ASN A 280 15.83 11.00 2.91
N LEU A 281 16.01 9.74 3.29
CA LEU A 281 17.06 9.32 4.20
C LEU A 281 17.92 8.23 3.56
N THR A 282 19.20 8.25 3.88
CA THR A 282 20.17 7.25 3.44
C THR A 282 21.02 6.83 4.62
N LEU A 283 21.42 5.56 4.62
CA LEU A 283 22.34 4.97 5.57
C LEU A 283 23.47 4.31 4.79
N LYS A 284 24.70 4.79 5.03
CA LYS A 284 25.89 4.29 4.37
C LYS A 284 27.05 4.19 5.35
N ARG A 285 27.99 3.31 5.07
CA ARG A 285 29.23 3.22 5.84
C ARG A 285 30.26 4.19 5.27
N ALA A 286 30.80 5.06 6.13
CA ALA A 286 31.85 6.02 5.80
C ALA A 286 32.89 6.04 6.93
N ASP A 287 34.17 5.96 6.59
CA ASP A 287 35.29 5.95 7.57
C ASP A 287 35.13 4.88 8.67
N GLY A 288 34.58 3.73 8.30
CA GLY A 288 34.34 2.61 9.22
C GLY A 288 33.11 2.75 10.13
N VAL A 289 32.40 3.88 10.08
CA VAL A 289 31.22 4.17 10.90
C VAL A 289 29.97 4.27 10.02
N TRP A 290 28.82 3.86 10.54
CA TRP A 290 27.54 4.03 9.87
C TRP A 290 27.07 5.47 9.98
N ARG A 291 26.65 6.06 8.86
CA ARG A 291 26.22 7.45 8.79
C ARG A 291 24.84 7.53 8.18
N ALA A 292 23.91 8.16 8.91
CA ALA A 292 22.58 8.49 8.43
C ALA A 292 22.57 9.94 7.95
N SER A 293 22.14 10.17 6.71
CA SER A 293 22.11 11.49 6.09
C SER A 293 20.87 11.69 5.23
N GLY A 294 20.40 12.92 5.12
CA GLY A 294 19.27 13.27 4.27
C GLY A 294 18.38 14.35 4.86
N SER A 295 17.08 14.29 4.59
CA SER A 295 16.07 15.22 5.11
C SER A 295 14.95 14.47 5.84
N LEU A 296 14.61 14.96 7.02
CA LEU A 296 13.47 14.53 7.84
C LEU A 296 12.59 15.74 8.14
N ASP A 297 11.34 15.72 7.68
CA ASP A 297 10.37 16.81 7.79
C ASP A 297 10.95 18.17 7.34
N GLY A 298 11.67 18.15 6.21
CA GLY A 298 12.33 19.32 5.63
C GLY A 298 13.63 19.74 6.34
N LYS A 299 14.03 19.08 7.43
CA LYS A 299 15.26 19.37 8.16
C LYS A 299 16.36 18.41 7.76
N SER A 300 17.52 18.96 7.42
CA SER A 300 18.70 18.15 7.12
C SER A 300 19.18 17.41 8.37
N ILE A 301 19.53 16.13 8.20
CA ILE A 301 20.23 15.34 9.19
C ILE A 301 21.54 14.81 8.60
N ASP A 302 22.57 14.76 9.43
CA ASP A 302 23.85 14.13 9.10
C ASP A 302 24.52 13.66 10.39
N LEU A 303 24.42 12.37 10.67
CA LEU A 303 24.72 11.80 11.99
C LEU A 303 25.49 10.49 11.84
N ALA A 304 26.54 10.33 12.62
CA ALA A 304 27.18 9.03 12.83
C ALA A 304 26.36 8.21 13.83
N LEU A 305 26.11 6.95 13.49
CA LEU A 305 25.37 6.00 14.32
C LEU A 305 26.33 5.05 15.01
N SER A 306 26.04 4.73 16.27
CA SER A 306 26.77 3.74 17.04
C SER A 306 26.16 2.34 16.86
N GLY A 307 27.01 1.35 16.58
CA GLY A 307 26.63 -0.05 16.40
C GLY A 307 26.56 -0.48 14.93
N GLU A 308 26.17 -1.73 14.72
CA GLU A 308 26.08 -2.35 13.39
C GLU A 308 24.60 -2.62 13.04
N PRO A 309 24.03 -1.97 12.01
CA PRO A 309 22.67 -2.19 11.58
C PRO A 309 22.52 -3.56 10.90
N ALA A 310 21.44 -4.26 11.22
CA ALA A 310 21.06 -5.48 10.51
C ALA A 310 20.12 -5.15 9.34
N SER A 311 20.32 -5.83 8.21
CA SER A 311 19.37 -5.83 7.10
C SER A 311 18.10 -6.61 7.47
N GLN A 312 17.00 -6.36 6.76
CA GLN A 312 15.79 -7.19 6.84
C GLN A 312 16.07 -8.64 6.41
N VAL A 313 16.96 -8.84 5.44
CA VAL A 313 17.39 -10.18 5.00
C VAL A 313 18.09 -10.92 6.13
N ALA A 314 19.05 -10.30 6.82
CA ALA A 314 19.74 -10.91 7.96
C ALA A 314 18.77 -11.28 9.09
N GLN A 315 17.80 -10.40 9.39
CA GLN A 315 16.78 -10.68 10.40
C GLN A 315 15.91 -11.87 10.02
N ALA A 316 15.43 -11.94 8.77
CA ALA A 316 14.65 -13.07 8.29
C ALA A 316 15.44 -14.38 8.33
N LEU A 317 16.72 -14.38 7.92
CA LEU A 317 17.61 -15.55 8.01
C LEU A 317 17.83 -15.99 9.46
N ALA A 318 18.07 -15.05 10.38
CA ALA A 318 18.24 -15.36 11.79
C ALA A 318 16.97 -15.96 12.40
N ARG A 319 15.79 -15.45 12.03
CA ARG A 319 14.48 -16.00 12.44
C ARG A 319 14.27 -17.41 11.89
N ARG A 320 14.60 -17.68 10.62
CA ARG A 320 14.55 -19.03 10.03
C ARG A 320 15.41 -20.01 10.80
N GLN A 321 16.67 -19.62 11.08
CA GLN A 321 17.60 -20.45 11.84
C GLN A 321 17.11 -20.69 13.27
N LEU A 322 16.51 -19.69 13.92
CA LEU A 322 15.92 -19.83 15.25
C LEU A 322 14.75 -20.83 15.24
N MET A 323 13.80 -20.67 14.32
CA MET A 323 12.62 -21.53 14.17
C MET A 323 12.94 -22.94 13.66
N ALA A 324 14.14 -23.17 13.14
CA ALA A 324 14.60 -24.50 12.75
C ALA A 324 15.05 -25.37 13.95
N ARG A 325 15.34 -24.76 15.11
CA ARG A 325 15.86 -25.47 16.29
C ARG A 325 14.78 -26.30 16.99
N ALA A 326 15.20 -27.36 17.66
CA ALA A 326 14.29 -28.20 18.46
C ALA A 326 13.77 -27.45 19.70
N ASP A 327 14.54 -26.51 20.23
CA ASP A 327 14.26 -25.67 21.39
C ASP A 327 13.85 -24.23 21.01
N ALA A 328 13.24 -24.06 19.83
CA ALA A 328 12.89 -22.72 19.33
C ALA A 328 11.96 -21.93 20.26
N VAL A 329 11.01 -22.58 20.94
CA VAL A 329 10.02 -21.93 21.80
C VAL A 329 10.71 -21.30 23.02
N GLY A 330 10.46 -20.00 23.24
CA GLY A 330 11.11 -19.19 24.27
C GLY A 330 12.46 -18.61 23.86
N ALA A 331 13.07 -19.11 22.78
CA ALA A 331 14.31 -18.57 22.25
C ALA A 331 14.06 -17.24 21.51
N SER A 332 15.11 -16.42 21.41
CA SER A 332 15.01 -15.11 20.76
C SER A 332 16.20 -14.77 19.88
N THR A 333 15.98 -13.87 18.92
CA THR A 333 17.02 -13.19 18.15
C THR A 333 17.01 -11.71 18.47
N GLU A 334 18.16 -11.06 18.39
CA GLU A 334 18.30 -9.61 18.55
C GLU A 334 19.05 -9.01 17.36
N ALA A 335 18.64 -7.81 16.96
CA ALA A 335 19.26 -7.05 15.89
C ALA A 335 19.18 -5.55 16.20
N MET A 336 20.08 -4.76 15.62
CA MET A 336 20.00 -3.30 15.65
C MET A 336 19.41 -2.84 14.33
N ASN A 337 18.24 -2.22 14.37
CA ASN A 337 17.51 -1.80 13.17
C ASN A 337 17.64 -0.30 12.97
N TRP A 338 17.92 0.11 11.74
CA TRP A 338 17.72 1.49 11.31
C TRP A 338 16.34 1.62 10.68
N SER A 339 15.51 2.51 11.22
CA SER A 339 14.13 2.70 10.75
C SER A 339 13.78 4.18 10.65
N GLY A 340 12.77 4.48 9.84
CA GLY A 340 12.28 5.85 9.67
C GLY A 340 11.56 6.39 10.90
N VAL A 341 11.21 5.53 11.88
CA VAL A 341 10.58 5.97 13.14
C VAL A 341 11.54 6.84 13.95
N ASP A 342 12.81 6.47 13.99
CA ASP A 342 13.87 7.27 14.59
C ASP A 342 15.17 7.04 13.81
N PRO A 343 15.40 7.81 12.74
CA PRO A 343 16.56 7.60 11.88
C PRO A 343 17.87 8.08 12.51
N THR A 344 17.81 8.68 13.71
CA THR A 344 18.97 9.29 14.39
C THR A 344 19.75 8.30 15.24
N ARG A 345 19.25 7.09 15.41
CA ARG A 345 19.90 6.00 16.15
C ARG A 345 19.45 4.64 15.64
N LEU A 346 20.21 3.61 16.00
CA LEU A 346 19.76 2.24 15.80
C LEU A 346 18.83 1.84 16.95
N ILE A 347 17.69 1.23 16.61
CA ILE A 347 16.71 0.71 17.57
C ILE A 347 16.91 -0.79 17.70
N LYS A 348 16.98 -1.28 18.93
CA LYS A 348 17.04 -2.72 19.18
C LYS A 348 15.72 -3.38 18.78
N ALA A 349 15.81 -4.37 17.90
CA ALA A 349 14.74 -5.29 17.55
C ALA A 349 14.99 -6.64 18.24
N ARG A 350 13.98 -7.19 18.90
CA ARG A 350 14.02 -8.53 19.48
C ARG A 350 12.83 -9.33 18.99
N ALA A 351 13.06 -10.54 18.50
CA ALA A 351 12.01 -11.47 18.13
C ALA A 351 12.09 -12.71 19.03
N THR A 352 11.03 -12.98 19.78
CA THR A 352 10.93 -14.12 20.70
C THR A 352 9.86 -15.08 20.21
N VAL A 353 10.23 -16.35 20.00
CA VAL A 353 9.28 -17.39 19.57
C VAL A 353 8.39 -17.78 20.75
N LEU A 354 7.08 -17.70 20.57
CA LEU A 354 6.09 -17.98 21.61
C LEU A 354 5.56 -19.41 21.52
N ALA A 355 5.17 -19.86 20.33
CA ALA A 355 4.65 -21.20 20.10
C ALA A 355 4.73 -21.58 18.62
N ALA A 356 4.76 -22.88 18.32
CA ALA A 356 4.53 -23.38 16.97
C ALA A 356 3.06 -23.20 16.58
N GLN A 357 2.81 -22.86 15.31
CA GLN A 357 1.50 -22.70 14.69
C GLN A 357 1.40 -23.68 13.52
N GLY A 358 1.30 -24.98 13.83
CA GLY A 358 1.45 -26.04 12.84
C GLY A 358 2.93 -26.31 12.47
N ALA A 359 3.16 -26.92 11.31
CA ALA A 359 4.50 -27.36 10.89
C ALA A 359 5.38 -26.21 10.34
N ASP A 360 4.74 -25.23 9.70
CA ASP A 360 5.40 -24.23 8.84
C ASP A 360 5.33 -22.81 9.39
N ALA A 361 4.82 -22.60 10.61
CA ALA A 361 4.68 -21.26 11.18
C ALA A 361 4.90 -21.24 12.69
N PHE A 362 5.23 -20.06 13.21
CA PHE A 362 5.39 -19.81 14.64
C PHE A 362 4.75 -18.49 15.02
N SER A 363 4.10 -18.43 16.18
CA SER A 363 3.77 -17.16 16.82
C SER A 363 5.03 -16.58 17.46
N VAL A 364 5.25 -15.29 17.25
CA VAL A 364 6.44 -14.55 17.64
C VAL A 364 6.01 -13.20 18.22
N ARG A 365 6.64 -12.81 19.33
CA ARG A 365 6.59 -11.44 19.84
C ARG A 365 7.79 -10.68 19.29
N GLU A 366 7.52 -9.64 18.51
CA GLU A 366 8.54 -8.73 18.01
C GLU A 366 8.49 -7.41 18.79
N GLU A 367 9.63 -7.01 19.34
CA GLU A 367 9.81 -5.78 20.12
C GLU A 367 10.77 -4.88 19.35
N LEU A 368 10.30 -3.71 18.91
CA LEU A 368 11.07 -2.69 18.23
C LEU A 368 11.05 -1.41 19.06
N GLY A 369 12.08 -1.22 19.89
CA GLY A 369 12.09 -0.15 20.88
C GLY A 369 10.95 -0.32 21.90
N GLU A 370 10.04 0.65 21.96
CA GLU A 370 8.87 0.62 22.85
C GLU A 370 7.64 -0.04 22.21
N ILE A 371 7.71 -0.39 20.91
CA ILE A 371 6.61 -1.02 20.18
C ILE A 371 6.74 -2.53 20.35
N ALA A 372 5.67 -3.18 20.80
CA ALA A 372 5.57 -4.64 20.81
C ALA A 372 4.45 -5.10 19.87
N MET A 373 4.73 -6.14 19.10
CA MET A 373 3.82 -6.72 18.13
C MET A 373 3.76 -8.22 18.33
N GLU A 374 2.57 -8.79 18.21
CA GLU A 374 2.40 -10.24 18.12
C GLU A 374 2.08 -10.60 16.69
N MET A 375 2.86 -11.53 16.16
CA MET A 375 2.81 -11.94 14.77
C MET A 375 2.98 -13.43 14.61
N VAL A 376 2.57 -13.94 13.46
CA VAL A 376 2.85 -15.27 12.99
C VAL A 376 3.87 -15.14 11.86
N LEU A 377 4.99 -15.83 11.98
CA LEU A 377 6.04 -15.88 10.96
C LEU A 377 6.02 -17.20 10.21
N ASP A 378 6.32 -17.14 8.92
CA ASP A 378 6.56 -18.30 8.08
C ASP A 378 7.95 -18.88 8.42
N ARG A 379 7.99 -20.16 8.78
CA ARG A 379 9.22 -20.88 9.11
C ARG A 379 10.21 -20.89 7.94
N ARG A 380 9.71 -20.95 6.70
CA ARG A 380 10.52 -21.09 5.49
C ARG A 380 11.19 -19.78 5.09
N THR A 381 10.49 -18.66 5.22
CA THR A 381 11.01 -17.35 4.80
C THR A 381 11.54 -16.53 5.97
N GLY A 382 11.10 -16.78 7.20
CA GLY A 382 11.36 -15.92 8.35
C GLY A 382 10.59 -14.61 8.33
N THR A 383 9.65 -14.45 7.38
CA THR A 383 8.84 -13.24 7.17
C THR A 383 7.42 -13.41 7.68
N LEU A 384 6.68 -12.30 7.71
CA LEU A 384 5.35 -12.19 8.28
C LEU A 384 4.30 -13.02 7.51
N LEU A 385 3.46 -13.76 8.21
CA LEU A 385 2.20 -14.32 7.71
C LEU A 385 1.02 -13.45 8.10
N SER A 386 0.95 -13.07 9.37
CA SER A 386 -0.08 -12.21 9.92
C SER A 386 0.37 -11.60 11.24
N GLY A 387 -0.31 -10.57 11.71
CA GLY A 387 0.00 -10.01 13.03
C GLY A 387 -0.96 -8.93 13.44
N ARG A 388 -0.78 -8.44 14.66
CA ARG A 388 -1.53 -7.32 15.21
C ARG A 388 -0.63 -6.42 16.02
N MET A 389 -0.89 -5.12 15.96
CA MET A 389 -0.27 -4.15 16.85
C MET A 389 -1.28 -3.09 17.31
N PRO A 390 -1.18 -2.64 18.57
CA PRO A 390 -1.96 -1.50 19.03
C PRO A 390 -1.47 -0.21 18.36
N ILE A 391 -2.39 0.64 17.94
CA ILE A 391 -2.13 2.00 17.44
C ILE A 391 -3.06 2.99 18.17
N GLY A 392 -2.56 3.52 19.29
CA GLY A 392 -3.39 4.28 20.21
C GLY A 392 -4.55 3.42 20.74
N PRO A 393 -5.81 3.85 20.62
CA PRO A 393 -6.97 3.06 21.06
C PRO A 393 -7.43 2.00 20.03
N ARG A 394 -6.83 1.96 18.83
CA ARG A 394 -7.25 1.10 17.73
C ARG A 394 -6.29 -0.08 17.55
N THR A 395 -6.71 -1.09 16.80
CA THR A 395 -5.84 -2.21 16.44
C THR A 395 -5.54 -2.20 14.95
N MET A 396 -4.26 -2.23 14.60
CA MET A 396 -3.81 -2.50 13.25
C MET A 396 -3.52 -3.99 13.10
N SER A 397 -4.01 -4.60 12.02
CA SER A 397 -3.73 -5.99 11.66
C SER A 397 -3.01 -6.07 10.33
N PHE A 398 -2.15 -7.06 10.20
CA PHE A 398 -1.35 -7.35 9.02
C PHE A 398 -1.68 -8.74 8.51
N GLN A 399 -1.68 -8.92 7.20
CA GLN A 399 -1.88 -10.22 6.58
C GLN A 399 -1.06 -10.30 5.29
N ARG A 400 -0.20 -11.29 5.16
CA ARG A 400 0.41 -11.66 3.88
C ARG A 400 -0.64 -12.34 3.02
N ILE A 401 -0.87 -11.77 1.85
CA ILE A 401 -1.92 -12.20 0.92
C ILE A 401 -1.37 -12.74 -0.40
N TYR A 402 -0.08 -12.52 -0.66
CA TYR A 402 0.60 -13.04 -1.83
C TYR A 402 2.07 -13.30 -1.51
N THR A 403 2.62 -14.36 -2.08
CA THR A 403 4.05 -14.63 -2.10
C THR A 403 4.43 -15.43 -3.34
N GLU A 404 5.60 -15.17 -3.89
CA GLU A 404 6.21 -15.95 -4.98
C GLU A 404 7.72 -16.02 -4.79
N GLY A 405 8.34 -17.01 -5.44
CA GLY A 405 9.78 -17.18 -5.44
C GLY A 405 10.34 -17.78 -4.14
N SER A 406 11.63 -17.52 -3.88
CA SER A 406 12.39 -18.08 -2.75
C SER A 406 13.16 -16.98 -2.03
N PHE A 407 12.96 -16.87 -0.72
CA PHE A 407 13.64 -15.90 0.13
C PHE A 407 15.12 -16.24 0.35
#